data_AF-A0A382IUP1-F1
#
_entry.id   AF-A0A382IUP1-F1
#
_cell.length_a   1.000
_cell.length_b   1.000
_cell.length_c   1.000
_cell.angle_alpha   90.00
_cell.angle_beta   90.00
_cell.angle_gamma   90.00
#
_symmetry.space_group_name_H-M   'P 1'
#
loop_
_entity.id
_entity.type
_entity.pdbx_description
1 polymer ?
#
loop_
_entity_poly.entity_id
_entity_poly.type
_entity_poly.pdbx_seq_one_letter_code
_entity_poly.pdbx_strand_id
1 'polypeptide(L)'
;MNPLKIYLLDLTYDTITLSTEAFPLNVGYIAAYTKELFGPNVEITLFKYIRDVERELKKSPPDILGCSNYAWNHRIGREMSNIFSKL
;
A
#
# COMPACT_ATOMS: atom_id res chain seq x y z
N MET A 1 -10.76 5.64 20.68
CA MET A 1 -10.93 4.77 19.50
C MET A 1 -9.55 4.50 18.93
N ASN A 2 -9.31 3.30 18.41
CA ASN A 2 -8.03 3.01 17.74
C ASN A 2 -8.01 3.73 16.38
N PRO A 3 -6.88 4.32 15.95
CA PRO A 3 -6.75 4.90 14.62
C PRO A 3 -7.03 3.85 13.54
N LEU A 4 -7.72 4.25 12.47
CA LEU A 4 -7.97 3.39 11.32
C LEU A 4 -6.65 3.12 10.59
N LYS A 5 -6.28 1.85 10.45
CA LYS A 5 -5.02 1.45 9.81
C LYS A 5 -5.20 1.31 8.30
N ILE A 6 -4.37 2.02 7.54
CA ILE A 6 -4.48 2.13 6.09
C ILE A 6 -3.14 1.76 5.46
N TYR A 7 -3.14 0.77 4.58
CA TYR A 7 -1.98 0.46 3.74
C TYR A 7 -2.23 0.98 2.33
N LEU A 8 -1.30 1.80 1.81
CA LEU A 8 -1.33 2.26 0.43
C LEU A 8 -0.12 1.70 -0.33
N LEU A 9 -0.39 0.99 -1.41
CA LEU A 9 0.58 0.18 -2.12
C LEU A 9 0.89 0.83 -3.47
N ASP A 10 2.16 1.19 -3.71
CA ASP A 10 2.67 1.63 -5.00
C ASP A 10 3.71 0.64 -5.52
N LEU A 11 3.27 -0.58 -5.80
CA LEU A 11 4.15 -1.74 -5.92
C LEU A 11 5.02 -1.69 -7.17
N THR A 12 6.23 -2.24 -7.07
CA THR A 12 7.10 -2.49 -8.22
C THR A 12 7.64 -3.91 -8.16
N TYR A 13 7.92 -4.48 -9.32
CA TYR A 13 8.75 -5.66 -9.41
C TYR A 13 10.23 -5.27 -9.20
N ASP A 14 10.96 -6.10 -8.47
CA ASP A 14 12.38 -5.95 -8.13
C ASP A 14 13.22 -7.18 -8.54
N THR A 15 12.65 -8.06 -9.38
CA THR A 15 13.21 -9.39 -9.71
C THR A 15 14.36 -9.38 -10.71
N ILE A 16 14.43 -8.39 -11.60
CA ILE A 16 15.47 -8.30 -12.65
C ILE A 16 16.30 -7.03 -12.46
N THR A 17 15.63 -5.88 -12.45
CA THR A 17 16.20 -4.57 -12.08
C THR A 17 15.10 -3.76 -11.41
N LEU A 18 15.46 -2.80 -10.55
CA LEU A 18 14.51 -1.83 -10.05
C LEU A 18 14.07 -0.93 -11.22
N SER A 19 12.83 -1.13 -11.69
CA SER A 19 12.30 -0.37 -12.84
C SER A 19 12.22 1.13 -12.56
N THR A 20 12.12 1.55 -11.30
CA THR A 20 12.04 2.95 -10.89
C THR A 20 12.45 3.09 -9.43
N GLU A 21 13.41 3.97 -9.14
CA GLU A 21 13.68 4.45 -7.76
C GLU A 21 12.75 5.62 -7.37
N ALA A 22 11.72 5.91 -8.16
CA ALA A 22 10.85 7.05 -7.90
C ALA A 22 10.06 6.85 -6.60
N PHE A 23 10.05 7.90 -5.78
CA PHE A 23 9.21 8.00 -4.60
C PHE A 23 7.73 7.83 -4.98
N PRO A 24 6.91 7.09 -4.19
CA PRO A 24 5.52 6.78 -4.53
C PRO A 24 4.60 8.00 -4.33
N LEU A 25 4.80 9.03 -5.16
CA LEU A 25 4.22 10.36 -4.99
C LEU A 25 2.68 10.33 -5.10
N ASN A 26 2.15 9.46 -5.95
CA ASN A 26 0.71 9.23 -6.13
C ASN A 26 0.01 8.90 -4.79
N VAL A 27 0.39 7.81 -4.13
CA VAL A 27 -0.18 7.40 -2.85
C VAL A 27 0.30 8.29 -1.71
N GLY A 28 1.47 8.93 -1.88
CA GLY A 28 1.97 9.96 -0.97
C GLY A 28 1.00 11.15 -0.84
N TYR A 29 0.47 11.67 -1.95
CA TYR A 29 -0.53 12.74 -1.91
C TYR A 29 -1.83 12.30 -1.24
N ILE A 30 -2.30 11.08 -1.52
CA ILE A 30 -3.48 10.51 -0.85
C ILE A 30 -3.25 10.43 0.65
N ALA A 31 -2.08 9.92 1.08
CA ALA A 31 -1.73 9.80 2.49
C ALA A 31 -1.66 11.17 3.18
N ALA A 32 -1.00 12.15 2.56
CA ALA A 32 -0.87 13.50 3.09
C ALA A 32 -2.24 14.16 3.29
N TYR A 33 -3.11 14.11 2.28
CA TYR A 33 -4.44 14.70 2.34
C TYR A 33 -5.35 13.97 3.34
N THR A 34 -5.29 12.64 3.39
CA THR A 34 -6.02 11.85 4.40
C THR A 34 -5.55 12.22 5.82
N LYS A 35 -4.24 12.42 6.01
CA LYS A 35 -3.69 12.87 7.29
C LYS A 35 -4.09 14.29 7.66
N GLU A 36 -4.20 15.19 6.70
CA GLU A 36 -4.70 16.54 6.92
C GLU A 36 -6.15 16.52 7.42
N LEU A 37 -7.02 15.69 6.82
CA LEU A 37 -8.43 15.61 7.18
C LEU A 37 -8.70 14.88 8.50
N PHE A 38 -7.97 13.80 8.77
CA PHE A 38 -8.30 12.87 9.88
C PHE A 38 -7.24 12.82 10.98
N GLY A 39 -6.05 13.38 10.77
CA GLY A 39 -5.00 13.55 11.76
C GLY A 39 -4.66 12.27 12.54
N PRO A 40 -4.89 12.24 13.87
CA PRO A 40 -4.58 11.08 14.71
C PRO A 40 -5.57 9.92 14.55
N ASN A 41 -6.70 10.11 13.86
CA ASN A 41 -7.71 9.05 13.68
C ASN A 41 -7.34 8.02 12.60
N VAL A 42 -6.24 8.21 11.90
CA VAL A 42 -5.74 7.29 10.87
C VAL A 42 -4.28 6.95 11.14
N GLU A 43 -3.83 5.77 10.77
CA GLU A 43 -2.43 5.36 10.72
C GLU A 43 -2.14 4.85 9.32
N ILE A 44 -1.23 5.48 8.58
CA ILE A 44 -1.03 5.20 7.16
C ILE A 44 0.39 4.68 6.94
N THR A 45 0.52 3.56 6.24
CA THR A 45 1.81 3.00 5.81
C THR A 45 1.85 2.88 4.29
N LEU A 46 2.91 3.40 3.69
CA LEU A 46 3.16 3.31 2.26
C LEU A 46 4.08 2.12 1.97
N PHE A 47 3.77 1.35 0.92
CA PHE A 47 4.57 0.20 0.53
C PHE A 47 5.00 0.27 -0.93
N LYS A 48 6.25 -0.12 -1.18
CA LYS A 48 6.85 -0.23 -2.52
C LYS A 48 7.11 -1.68 -2.93
N TYR A 49 7.42 -2.54 -1.97
CA TYR A 49 7.86 -3.91 -2.25
C TYR A 49 6.84 -4.93 -1.77
N ILE A 50 6.54 -5.89 -2.64
CA ILE A 50 5.53 -6.93 -2.41
C ILE A 50 5.82 -7.71 -1.12
N ARG A 51 7.08 -8.08 -0.90
CA ARG A 51 7.51 -8.85 0.28
C ARG A 51 7.25 -8.12 1.61
N ASP A 52 7.36 -6.79 1.60
CA ASP A 52 7.07 -6.00 2.79
C ASP A 52 5.58 -6.03 3.10
N VAL A 53 4.74 -5.91 2.07
CA VAL A 53 3.29 -6.00 2.25
C VAL A 53 2.89 -7.39 2.75
N GLU A 54 3.38 -8.46 2.15
CA GLU A 54 3.06 -9.83 2.58
C GLU A 54 3.46 -10.09 4.04
N ARG A 55 4.62 -9.57 4.44
CA ARG A 55 5.10 -9.69 5.82
C ARG A 55 4.19 -8.93 6.79
N GLU A 56 3.84 -7.69 6.48
CA GLU A 56 3.04 -6.87 7.38
C GLU A 56 1.57 -7.28 7.40
N LEU A 57 1.01 -7.75 6.29
CA LEU A 57 -0.33 -8.35 6.23
C LEU A 57 -0.49 -9.55 7.18
N LYS A 58 0.54 -10.40 7.31
CA LYS A 58 0.52 -11.55 8.23
C LYS A 58 0.66 -11.15 9.70
N LYS A 59 1.31 -10.02 9.99
CA LYS A 59 1.58 -9.55 11.35
C LYS A 59 0.46 -8.66 11.89
N SER A 60 -0.01 -7.72 11.07
CA SER A 60 -0.97 -6.69 11.47
C SER A 60 -1.72 -6.20 10.22
N PRO A 61 -2.75 -6.94 9.77
CA PRO A 61 -3.52 -6.54 8.60
C PRO A 61 -4.17 -5.16 8.82
N PRO A 62 -4.25 -4.31 7.77
CA PRO A 62 -4.89 -3.01 7.86
C PRO A 62 -6.42 -3.14 7.78
N ASP A 63 -7.12 -2.08 8.18
CA ASP A 63 -8.57 -1.97 7.95
C ASP A 63 -8.88 -1.61 6.49
N ILE A 64 -7.99 -0.84 5.85
CA ILE A 64 -8.10 -0.43 4.44
C ILE A 64 -6.80 -0.76 3.70
N LEU A 65 -6.93 -1.39 2.54
CA LEU A 65 -5.83 -1.60 1.60
C LEU A 65 -6.14 -0.94 0.27
N GLY A 66 -5.32 0.03 -0.13
CA GLY A 66 -5.43 0.75 -1.40
C GLY A 66 -4.25 0.46 -2.32
N CYS A 67 -4.50 0.03 -3.56
CA CYS A 67 -3.47 -0.21 -4.55
C CYS A 67 -3.44 0.92 -5.58
N SER A 68 -2.27 1.51 -5.82
CA SER A 68 -2.04 2.23 -7.07
C SER A 68 -2.08 1.23 -8.23
N ASN A 69 -2.75 1.62 -9.31
CA ASN A 69 -2.96 0.74 -10.45
C ASN A 69 -2.46 1.41 -11.73
N TYR A 70 -1.21 1.14 -12.07
CA TYR A 70 -0.65 1.43 -13.38
C TYR A 70 -0.71 0.19 -14.28
N ALA A 71 -0.71 0.38 -15.60
CA ALA A 71 -0.82 -0.72 -16.56
C ALA A 71 0.23 -1.82 -16.34
N TRP A 72 1.46 -1.45 -15.97
CA TRP A 72 2.56 -2.38 -15.69
C TRP A 72 2.48 -3.06 -14.31
N ASN A 73 1.60 -2.60 -13.42
CA ASN A 73 1.44 -3.12 -12.05
C ASN A 73 0.06 -3.75 -11.78
N HIS A 74 -0.84 -3.75 -12.76
CA HIS A 74 -2.22 -4.22 -12.63
C HIS A 74 -2.34 -5.65 -12.06
N ARG A 75 -1.49 -6.58 -12.52
CA ARG A 75 -1.53 -7.97 -12.04
C ARG A 75 -1.19 -8.06 -10.55
N ILE A 76 -0.16 -7.34 -10.08
CA ILE A 76 0.22 -7.36 -8.67
C ILE A 76 -0.93 -6.82 -7.82
N GLY A 77 -1.50 -5.67 -8.20
CA GLY A 77 -2.61 -5.07 -7.46
C GLY A 77 -3.79 -6.03 -7.28
N ARG A 78 -4.13 -6.79 -8.34
CA ARG A 78 -5.18 -7.82 -8.27
C ARG A 78 -4.82 -8.96 -7.32
N GLU A 79 -3.61 -9.49 -7.39
CA GLU A 79 -3.20 -10.58 -6.51
C GLU A 79 -3.11 -10.14 -5.04
N MET A 80 -2.70 -8.90 -4.77
CA MET A 80 -2.73 -8.34 -3.40
C MET A 80 -4.15 -8.22 -2.85
N SER A 81 -5.10 -7.80 -3.69
CA SER A 81 -6.52 -7.76 -3.31
C SER A 81 -7.05 -9.17 -2.99
N ASN A 82 -6.69 -10.18 -3.80
CA ASN A 82 -7.05 -11.57 -3.56
C ASN A 82 -6.49 -12.10 -2.23
N ILE A 83 -5.23 -11.79 -1.91
CA ILE A 83 -4.61 -12.19 -0.63
C ILE A 83 -5.34 -11.53 0.54
N PHE A 84 -5.54 -10.21 0.46
CA PHE A 84 -6.20 -9.44 1.51
C PHE A 84 -7.62 -9.93 1.81
N SER A 85 -8.39 -10.30 0.79
CA SER A 85 -9.77 -10.80 0.95
C SER A 85 -9.90 -12.12 1.72
N LYS A 86 -8.79 -12.80 2.02
CA LYS A 86 -8.75 -14.11 2.70
C LYS A 86 -8.21 -14.03 4.13
N LEU A 87 -7.84 -12.83 4.60
CA LEU A 87 -7.38 -12.57 5.97
C LEU A 87 -8.59 -12.30 6.89
#